data_AF-A0A9F5J127-F1
#
_entry.id   AF-A0A9F5J127-F1
#
_cell.length_a   1.000
_cell.length_b   1.000
_cell.length_c   1.000
_cell.angle_alpha   90.00
_cell.angle_beta   90.00
_cell.angle_gamma   90.00
#
_symmetry.space_group_name_H-M   'P 1'
#
loop_
_entity.id
_entity.type
_entity.pdbx_description
1 polymer ?
#
loop_
_entity_poly.entity_id
_entity_poly.type
_entity_poly.pdbx_seq_one_letter_code
_entity_poly.pdbx_strand_id
1 'polypeptide(L)'
;MKSRDHVKNLRVSILIHSEPLPFSSVYPEAMYGNTLRKEESVPCKTWHSLPPEPAKQSALSTEEYDNYSEENNYDSISVSCEQKAPAKPLDPDIKPVTAPSISSPAQWKKYWKRNRIDVLLILTGISLLLGVLLLSKLRSLNFSSTKEGCGASTAPFNFTELKTNFLTKLRSLEQRFDEKRTASLQKVEEQLFRIERKLDGLQNERDTCWRRFQTNSYYFCHTAEKWEMARKKCADVDSHLLIINSKKEQDFVIQNIEYSIWLGLNDAEEEGTWRWVDGSPLEKGFWRQGEPSDSGTTGEDCAVLYKEGNWNDIHCDTKASFVCEKEQVYVH
;
A
#
# COMPACT_ATOMS: atom_id res chain seq x y z
N MET A 1 -35.18 -9.74 46.49
CA MET A 1 -34.81 -11.05 47.08
C MET A 1 -34.58 -12.01 45.92
N LYS A 2 -33.30 -12.26 45.57
CA LYS A 2 -32.58 -13.56 45.68
C LYS A 2 -33.29 -14.69 44.91
N SER A 3 -32.68 -15.34 43.92
CA SER A 3 -31.42 -16.12 44.00
C SER A 3 -30.88 -16.37 42.58
N ARG A 4 -29.65 -15.92 42.23
CA ARG A 4 -28.36 -16.67 42.23
C ARG A 4 -28.37 -17.91 41.32
N ASP A 5 -27.72 -17.84 40.15
CA ASP A 5 -26.28 -18.12 39.88
C ASP A 5 -25.97 -19.63 39.85
N HIS A 6 -25.58 -20.18 38.68
CA HIS A 6 -24.19 -20.58 38.39
C HIS A 6 -24.01 -21.42 37.11
N VAL A 7 -22.78 -21.28 36.54
CA VAL A 7 -21.96 -22.34 35.87
C VAL A 7 -22.20 -22.57 34.37
N LYS A 8 -21.22 -22.61 33.44
CA LYS A 8 -19.73 -22.66 33.49
C LYS A 8 -19.09 -22.17 32.18
N ASN A 9 -17.84 -21.71 32.33
CA ASN A 9 -16.83 -21.46 31.32
C ASN A 9 -16.61 -22.62 30.31
N LEU A 10 -16.59 -22.33 29.01
CA LEU A 10 -15.90 -23.18 28.04
C LEU A 10 -14.41 -22.80 27.98
N ARG A 11 -13.56 -23.67 28.51
CA ARG A 11 -12.13 -23.74 28.15
C ARG A 11 -12.01 -24.67 26.95
N VAL A 12 -11.51 -24.18 25.82
CA VAL A 12 -11.06 -25.03 24.72
C VAL A 12 -9.64 -25.46 25.04
N SER A 13 -9.47 -26.71 25.46
CA SER A 13 -8.18 -27.37 25.62
C SER A 13 -7.74 -27.93 24.26
N ILE A 14 -6.63 -27.43 23.72
CA ILE A 14 -5.97 -28.02 22.54
C ILE A 14 -5.19 -29.24 23.02
N LEU A 15 -5.64 -30.43 22.62
CA LEU A 15 -4.91 -31.69 22.79
C LEU A 15 -3.87 -31.80 21.68
N ILE A 16 -2.59 -31.71 22.07
CA ILE A 16 -1.45 -32.06 21.23
C ILE A 16 -1.34 -33.59 21.25
N HIS A 17 -1.57 -34.24 20.11
CA HIS A 17 -1.17 -35.63 19.91
C HIS A 17 0.26 -35.67 19.40
N SER A 18 1.12 -36.24 20.24
CA SER A 18 2.49 -36.62 19.99
C SER A 18 2.55 -38.14 19.83
N GLU A 19 2.98 -38.65 18.67
CA GLU A 19 3.65 -39.95 18.57
C GLU A 19 4.57 -40.00 17.32
N PRO A 20 5.63 -40.84 17.33
CA PRO A 20 6.93 -40.46 16.74
C PRO A 20 7.60 -41.51 15.81
N LEU A 21 8.72 -41.09 15.20
CA LEU A 21 9.88 -41.86 14.65
C LEU A 21 9.75 -42.52 13.25
N PRO A 22 10.86 -42.86 12.52
CA PRO A 22 12.28 -42.88 12.94
C PRO A 22 13.34 -42.28 11.98
N PHE A 23 14.55 -42.21 12.54
CA PHE A 23 15.89 -41.94 11.98
C PHE A 23 16.34 -42.84 10.80
N SER A 24 17.12 -42.26 9.87
CA SER A 24 18.48 -42.72 9.47
C SER A 24 19.09 -41.67 8.50
N SER A 25 20.02 -40.82 8.94
CA SER A 25 21.49 -40.96 8.83
C SER A 25 22.01 -41.32 7.44
N VAL A 26 22.74 -40.42 6.78
CA VAL A 26 24.12 -40.57 6.25
C VAL A 26 24.63 -39.18 5.80
N TYR A 27 25.66 -38.67 6.47
CA TYR A 27 26.56 -37.59 6.00
C TYR A 27 27.67 -38.20 5.10
N PRO A 28 28.43 -37.39 4.33
CA PRO A 28 29.69 -36.90 4.91
C PRO A 28 29.98 -35.40 4.64
N GLU A 29 30.60 -34.79 5.65
CA GLU A 29 31.30 -33.51 5.64
C GLU A 29 32.70 -33.57 5.02
N ALA A 30 33.24 -32.35 4.81
CA ALA A 30 34.64 -31.91 4.64
C ALA A 30 35.08 -31.76 3.16
N MET A 31 35.69 -30.65 2.73
CA MET A 31 36.76 -29.88 3.38
C MET A 31 36.79 -28.39 2.97
N TYR A 32 36.95 -27.55 4.00
CA TYR A 32 37.82 -26.35 4.13
C TYR A 32 38.32 -25.55 2.92
N GLY A 33 38.17 -24.22 3.04
CA GLY A 33 38.96 -23.23 2.31
C GLY A 33 38.63 -21.78 2.70
N ASN A 34 39.01 -21.35 3.91
CA ASN A 34 38.98 -19.94 4.31
C ASN A 34 40.03 -19.15 3.54
N THR A 35 39.67 -17.99 2.97
CA THR A 35 40.62 -16.88 2.81
C THR A 35 39.91 -15.56 3.00
N LEU A 36 40.22 -14.92 4.14
CA LEU A 36 39.88 -13.56 4.49
C LEU A 36 40.47 -12.59 3.46
N ARG A 37 39.65 -11.68 2.91
CA ARG A 37 40.16 -10.45 2.31
C ARG A 37 39.26 -9.27 2.71
N LYS A 38 39.96 -8.25 3.22
CA LYS A 38 39.52 -6.94 3.70
C LYS A 38 38.35 -6.34 2.92
N GLU A 39 37.35 -5.88 3.67
CA GLU A 39 36.44 -4.83 3.23
C GLU A 39 37.22 -3.52 3.14
N GLU A 40 37.37 -3.01 1.92
CA GLU A 40 37.72 -1.61 1.65
C GLU A 40 36.48 -0.88 1.12
N SER A 41 36.22 0.26 1.74
CA SER A 41 35.17 1.23 1.47
C SER A 41 35.15 1.70 0.02
N VAL A 42 33.98 1.64 -0.62
CA VAL A 42 33.71 2.36 -1.87
C VAL A 42 32.75 3.53 -1.57
N PRO A 43 33.14 4.79 -1.86
CA PRO A 43 32.30 5.96 -1.62
C PRO A 43 31.27 6.17 -2.75
N CYS A 44 30.14 6.77 -2.38
CA CYS A 44 29.08 7.21 -3.30
C CYS A 44 29.61 8.19 -4.35
N LYS A 45 29.38 7.90 -5.64
CA LYS A 45 29.61 8.85 -6.74
C LYS A 45 28.43 9.81 -6.88
N THR A 46 28.75 11.09 -6.85
CA THR A 46 27.89 12.23 -7.19
C THR A 46 27.75 12.37 -8.70
N TRP A 47 26.52 12.66 -9.14
CA TRP A 47 26.16 12.98 -10.52
C TRP A 47 26.80 14.31 -10.95
N HIS A 48 27.47 14.31 -12.11
CA HIS A 48 27.91 15.54 -12.79
C HIS A 48 27.04 15.81 -14.02
N SER A 49 26.44 16.99 -14.02
CA SER A 49 25.68 17.59 -15.10
C SER A 49 26.56 17.86 -16.34
N LEU A 50 25.99 17.60 -17.52
CA LEU A 50 26.55 18.01 -18.81
C LEU A 50 26.21 19.48 -19.13
N PRO A 51 27.11 20.23 -19.82
CA PRO A 51 26.84 21.60 -20.28
C PRO A 51 26.07 21.64 -21.62
N PRO A 52 25.44 22.79 -21.99
CA PRO A 52 24.56 22.89 -23.16
C PRO A 52 25.20 23.51 -24.43
N GLU A 53 24.52 23.22 -25.55
CA GLU A 53 24.37 24.02 -26.80
C GLU A 53 25.46 23.99 -27.92
N PRO A 54 25.17 24.39 -29.20
CA PRO A 54 23.98 25.12 -29.70
C PRO A 54 23.29 24.60 -30.99
N ALA A 55 22.20 25.32 -31.29
CA ALA A 55 21.18 25.23 -32.33
C ALA A 55 21.61 25.18 -33.81
N LYS A 56 20.70 24.67 -34.65
CA LYS A 56 20.47 25.13 -36.02
C LYS A 56 18.98 25.33 -36.30
N GLN A 57 18.68 26.49 -36.86
CA GLN A 57 17.37 26.99 -37.29
C GLN A 57 17.00 26.51 -38.71
N SER A 58 15.71 26.28 -38.92
CA SER A 58 14.93 26.66 -40.12
C SER A 58 13.44 26.55 -39.72
N ALA A 59 12.68 27.63 -39.56
CA ALA A 59 11.90 28.33 -40.61
C ALA A 59 11.10 27.31 -41.46
N LEU A 60 9.78 27.38 -41.67
CA LEU A 60 8.81 28.47 -41.66
C LEU A 60 7.42 27.83 -41.89
N SER A 61 6.38 28.28 -41.18
CA SER A 61 5.06 28.72 -41.72
C SER A 61 4.00 28.69 -40.62
N THR A 62 3.38 29.86 -40.49
CA THR A 62 2.30 30.25 -39.60
C THR A 62 0.96 30.18 -40.34
N GLU A 63 -0.11 30.36 -39.54
CA GLU A 63 -1.52 30.65 -39.86
C GLU A 63 -2.45 29.49 -39.44
N GLU A 64 -3.53 29.67 -38.70
CA GLU A 64 -4.19 30.81 -38.05
C GLU A 64 -5.39 30.19 -37.31
N TYR A 65 -5.71 30.60 -36.08
CA TYR A 65 -7.08 30.84 -35.58
C TYR A 65 -7.03 31.22 -34.11
N ASP A 66 -7.13 32.52 -33.88
CA ASP A 66 -7.44 33.14 -32.59
C ASP A 66 -8.87 32.79 -32.15
N ASN A 67 -9.10 32.70 -30.84
CA ASN A 67 -9.77 33.75 -30.05
C ASN A 67 -10.45 33.14 -28.81
N TYR A 68 -10.02 33.52 -27.60
CA TYR A 68 -10.87 34.19 -26.60
C TYR A 68 -10.05 34.54 -25.34
N SER A 69 -10.06 35.84 -25.05
CA SER A 69 -9.66 36.57 -23.83
C SER A 69 -10.34 36.00 -22.57
N GLU A 70 -9.77 36.07 -21.37
CA GLU A 70 -9.53 37.21 -20.47
C GLU A 70 -8.82 36.62 -19.20
N GLU A 71 -8.16 37.30 -18.27
CA GLU A 71 -7.50 38.59 -18.10
C GLU A 71 -6.95 38.53 -16.64
N ASN A 72 -5.90 39.30 -16.37
CA ASN A 72 -5.40 39.73 -15.05
C ASN A 72 -4.40 38.82 -14.28
N ASN A 73 -3.09 39.09 -14.31
CA ASN A 73 -2.34 40.25 -13.75
C ASN A 73 -1.87 39.97 -12.31
N TYR A 74 -0.56 39.77 -12.13
CA TYR A 74 0.22 40.58 -11.18
C TYR A 74 1.71 40.51 -11.50
N ASP A 75 2.25 41.70 -11.75
CA ASP A 75 3.62 42.02 -12.12
C ASP A 75 4.68 41.62 -11.08
N SER A 76 5.81 41.23 -11.65
CA SER A 76 7.14 41.23 -11.04
C SER A 76 7.61 42.64 -10.71
N ILE A 77 8.10 42.87 -9.49
CA ILE A 77 9.04 43.96 -9.19
C ILE A 77 10.28 43.38 -8.50
N SER A 78 11.41 43.53 -9.18
CA SER A 78 12.77 43.31 -8.72
C SER A 78 13.23 44.43 -7.79
N VAL A 79 13.90 44.11 -6.67
CA VAL A 79 14.85 45.04 -6.02
C VAL A 79 16.09 44.31 -5.50
N SER A 80 17.22 44.93 -5.80
CA SER A 80 18.62 44.63 -5.57
C SER A 80 19.02 44.02 -4.22
N CYS A 81 19.96 43.06 -4.24
CA CYS A 81 20.69 42.60 -3.07
C CYS A 81 21.73 43.64 -2.65
N GLU A 82 21.47 44.31 -1.53
CA GLU A 82 22.45 45.13 -0.82
C GLU A 82 23.33 44.22 0.06
N GLN A 83 24.63 44.15 -0.24
CA GLN A 83 25.60 43.41 0.55
C GLN A 83 25.75 44.05 1.94
N LYS A 84 25.27 43.37 2.98
CA LYS A 84 25.48 43.76 4.37
C LYS A 84 26.66 42.97 4.95
N ALA A 85 27.65 43.70 5.46
CA ALA A 85 28.87 43.17 6.06
C ALA A 85 28.60 42.15 7.19
N PRO A 86 29.47 41.15 7.39
CA PRO A 86 29.25 40.09 8.38
C PRO A 86 29.26 40.65 9.81
N ALA A 87 28.22 40.29 10.56
CA ALA A 87 28.13 40.53 12.00
C ALA A 87 29.19 39.69 12.75
N LYS A 88 29.72 40.27 13.83
CA LYS A 88 30.65 39.64 14.78
C LYS A 88 30.14 38.26 15.25
N PRO A 89 31.03 37.25 15.45
CA PRO A 89 30.63 35.97 16.03
C PRO A 89 30.02 36.17 17.42
N LEU A 90 28.82 35.65 17.61
CA LEU A 90 28.19 35.50 18.93
C LEU A 90 28.79 34.27 19.63
N ASP A 91 28.94 34.42 20.95
CA ASP A 91 29.51 33.47 21.90
C ASP A 91 28.98 32.03 21.73
N PRO A 92 29.85 31.00 21.56
CA PRO A 92 29.43 29.63 21.28
C PRO A 92 28.68 28.91 22.42
N ASP A 93 28.55 29.49 23.61
CA ASP A 93 27.97 28.79 24.78
C ASP A 93 26.53 29.17 25.16
N ILE A 94 25.80 29.94 24.33
CA ILE A 94 24.37 30.18 24.58
C ILE A 94 23.51 29.27 23.70
N LYS A 95 23.11 28.12 24.24
CA LYS A 95 22.08 27.28 23.61
C LYS A 95 20.71 27.97 23.69
N PRO A 96 20.03 28.24 22.56
CA PRO A 96 18.64 28.69 22.59
C PRO A 96 17.75 27.56 23.12
N VAL A 97 16.88 27.87 24.09
CA VAL A 97 15.83 26.95 24.54
C VAL A 97 14.77 26.89 23.44
N THR A 98 14.97 26.02 22.45
CA THR A 98 13.98 25.71 21.44
C THR A 98 12.89 24.83 22.05
N ALA A 99 11.66 25.33 22.11
CA ALA A 99 10.49 24.50 22.37
C ALA A 99 10.40 23.39 21.31
N PRO A 100 10.09 22.13 21.68
CA PRO A 100 10.05 21.05 20.71
C PRO A 100 8.93 21.28 19.69
N SER A 101 9.28 21.36 18.41
CA SER A 101 8.33 21.34 17.30
C SER A 101 7.73 19.94 17.18
N ILE A 102 6.57 19.75 17.80
CA ILE A 102 5.80 18.50 17.71
C ILE A 102 4.95 18.56 16.44
N SER A 103 5.36 17.86 15.39
CA SER A 103 4.67 17.87 14.09
C SER A 103 4.05 16.51 13.70
N SER A 104 4.22 15.46 14.50
CA SER A 104 3.63 14.13 14.20
C SER A 104 2.84 13.48 15.34
N PRO A 105 1.80 12.68 15.02
CA PRO A 105 1.01 11.95 16.03
C PRO A 105 1.82 10.98 16.92
N ALA A 106 2.94 10.44 16.41
CA ALA A 106 3.83 9.56 17.16
C ALA A 106 4.63 10.33 18.23
N GLN A 107 5.05 11.57 17.92
CA GLN A 107 5.72 12.46 18.87
C GLN A 107 4.77 12.86 20.00
N TRP A 108 3.50 13.10 19.69
CA TRP A 108 2.46 13.34 20.70
C TRP A 108 2.34 12.16 21.66
N LYS A 109 2.19 10.92 21.17
CA LYS A 109 2.10 9.74 22.06
C LYS A 109 3.28 9.62 23.04
N LYS A 110 4.50 9.94 22.59
CA LYS A 110 5.70 9.90 23.45
C LYS A 110 5.73 11.04 24.47
N TYR A 111 5.29 12.24 24.07
CA TYR A 111 5.16 13.39 24.96
C TYR A 111 4.12 13.13 26.07
N TRP A 112 2.93 12.65 25.71
CA TRP A 112 1.86 12.30 26.65
C TRP A 112 2.29 11.23 27.65
N LYS A 113 3.09 10.25 27.21
CA LYS A 113 3.60 9.20 28.10
C LYS A 113 4.63 9.71 29.10
N ARG A 114 5.46 10.69 28.73
CA ARG A 114 6.52 11.25 29.58
C ARG A 114 6.03 12.34 30.54
N ASN A 115 5.07 13.17 30.11
CA ASN A 115 4.56 14.30 30.88
C ASN A 115 3.13 14.08 31.39
N ARG A 116 2.72 12.81 31.55
CA ARG A 116 1.35 12.43 31.94
C ARG A 116 0.90 13.11 33.23
N ILE A 117 1.83 13.25 34.20
CA ILE A 117 1.55 13.87 35.49
C ILE A 117 1.35 15.38 35.32
N ASP A 118 2.23 16.06 34.58
CA ASP A 118 2.15 17.51 34.38
C ASP A 118 0.87 17.91 33.65
N VAL A 119 0.44 17.14 32.65
CA VAL A 119 -0.82 17.42 31.96
C VAL A 119 -2.02 17.18 32.87
N LEU A 120 -1.99 16.14 33.72
CA LEU A 120 -3.05 15.91 34.70
C LEU A 120 -3.12 17.05 35.73
N LEU A 121 -1.98 17.58 36.18
CA LEU A 121 -1.93 18.73 37.10
C LEU A 121 -2.47 20.02 36.44
N ILE A 122 -2.18 20.25 35.16
CA ILE A 122 -2.72 21.38 34.41
C ILE A 122 -4.24 21.25 34.25
N LEU A 123 -4.74 20.06 33.92
CA LEU A 123 -6.18 19.82 33.75
C LEU A 123 -6.96 19.96 35.06
N THR A 124 -6.42 19.47 36.19
CA THR A 124 -7.05 19.68 37.49
C THR A 124 -7.02 21.14 37.90
N GLY A 125 -5.93 21.86 37.62
CA GLY A 125 -5.82 23.31 37.82
C GLY A 125 -6.87 24.09 37.03
N ILE A 126 -7.05 23.78 35.74
CA ILE A 126 -8.10 24.38 34.89
C ILE A 126 -9.50 24.05 35.46
N SER A 127 -9.75 22.81 35.88
CA SER A 127 -11.02 22.42 36.46
C SER A 127 -11.35 23.17 37.76
N LEU A 128 -10.36 23.39 38.63
CA LEU A 128 -10.54 24.16 39.87
C LEU A 128 -10.80 25.64 39.57
N LEU A 129 -10.07 26.24 38.62
CA LEU A 129 -10.28 27.62 38.17
C LEU A 129 -11.69 27.83 37.61
N LEU A 130 -12.13 26.92 36.73
CA LEU A 130 -13.50 26.94 36.21
C LEU A 130 -14.54 26.77 37.32
N GLY A 131 -14.29 25.93 38.32
CA GLY A 131 -15.15 25.77 39.49
C GLY A 131 -15.26 27.07 40.32
N VAL A 132 -14.15 27.76 40.58
CA VAL A 132 -14.14 29.03 41.30
C VAL A 132 -14.86 30.13 40.52
N LEU A 133 -14.65 30.19 39.20
CA LEU A 133 -15.37 31.13 38.32
C LEU A 133 -16.88 30.84 38.28
N LEU A 134 -17.27 29.57 38.30
CA LEU A 134 -18.68 29.18 38.38
C LEU A 134 -19.28 29.57 39.74
N LEU A 135 -18.56 29.34 40.84
CA LEU A 135 -18.99 29.71 42.19
C LEU A 135 -19.07 31.23 42.38
N SER A 136 -18.13 32.01 41.82
CA SER A 136 -18.18 33.46 41.85
C SER A 136 -19.35 34.00 41.02
N LYS A 137 -19.64 33.38 39.87
CA LYS A 137 -20.83 33.72 39.07
C LYS A 137 -22.12 33.37 39.81
N LEU A 138 -22.20 32.21 40.46
CA LEU A 138 -23.33 31.83 41.31
C LEU A 138 -23.50 32.76 42.52
N ARG A 139 -22.40 33.28 43.09
CA ARG A 139 -22.45 34.29 44.14
C ARG A 139 -22.93 35.65 43.64
N SER A 140 -22.56 36.05 42.42
CA SER A 140 -23.11 37.25 41.78
C SER A 140 -24.59 37.12 41.44
N LEU A 141 -25.07 35.90 41.17
CA LEU A 141 -26.48 35.61 40.95
C LEU A 141 -27.28 35.56 42.26
N ASN A 142 -26.63 35.34 43.40
CA ASN A 142 -27.24 35.35 44.74
C ASN A 142 -27.03 36.66 45.51
N PHE A 143 -26.63 37.75 44.85
CA PHE A 143 -26.57 39.08 45.46
C PHE A 143 -27.50 40.07 44.76
N SER A 144 -28.80 39.91 45.01
CA SER A 144 -29.73 41.02 45.16
C SER A 144 -30.95 40.50 45.91
N SER A 145 -31.04 40.82 47.20
CA SER A 145 -32.22 41.45 47.79
C SER A 145 -32.05 41.52 49.30
N THR A 146 -31.55 42.66 49.75
CA THR A 146 -31.87 43.21 51.06
C THR A 146 -33.37 43.51 51.12
N LYS A 147 -33.97 43.21 52.28
CA LYS A 147 -35.32 43.56 52.74
C LYS A 147 -35.90 44.84 52.11
N GLU A 148 -37.14 44.78 51.63
CA GLU A 148 -38.36 45.34 52.23
C GLU A 148 -39.58 45.12 51.30
N GLY A 149 -40.78 45.12 51.87
CA GLY A 149 -41.95 44.39 51.37
C GLY A 149 -42.63 44.92 50.10
N CYS A 150 -43.31 43.99 49.42
CA CYS A 150 -44.63 44.16 48.82
C CYS A 150 -45.18 42.75 48.52
N GLY A 151 -46.46 42.53 48.84
CA GLY A 151 -47.15 41.29 48.55
C GLY A 151 -47.26 41.06 47.04
N ALA A 152 -46.65 39.98 46.57
CA ALA A 152 -46.96 39.36 45.30
C ALA A 152 -46.86 37.85 45.51
N SER A 153 -47.91 37.13 45.12
CA SER A 153 -47.98 35.67 45.16
C SER A 153 -46.78 35.07 44.45
N THR A 154 -45.82 34.53 45.21
CA THR A 154 -44.74 33.72 44.68
C THR A 154 -45.11 32.27 44.95
N ALA A 155 -45.68 31.60 43.94
CA ALA A 155 -45.69 30.15 43.92
C ALA A 155 -44.23 29.69 44.10
N PRO A 156 -43.91 28.80 45.06
CA PRO A 156 -42.54 28.41 45.33
C PRO A 156 -41.95 27.76 44.07
N PHE A 157 -40.91 28.38 43.51
CA PHE A 157 -40.24 27.87 42.33
C PHE A 157 -39.62 26.51 42.66
N ASN A 158 -40.15 25.43 42.08
CA ASN A 158 -39.77 24.06 42.44
C ASN A 158 -38.44 23.68 41.76
N PHE A 159 -37.33 24.03 42.41
CA PHE A 159 -35.97 23.72 41.94
C PHE A 159 -35.76 22.21 41.69
N THR A 160 -36.47 21.35 42.41
CA THR A 160 -36.39 19.90 42.25
C THR A 160 -36.90 19.46 40.88
N GLU A 161 -38.00 20.06 40.42
CA GLU A 161 -38.61 19.78 39.11
C GLU A 161 -37.75 20.28 37.95
N LEU A 162 -37.13 21.46 38.10
CA LEU A 162 -36.19 21.97 37.10
C LEU A 162 -34.94 21.06 37.00
N LYS A 163 -34.40 20.63 38.15
CA LYS A 163 -33.25 19.74 38.21
C LYS A 163 -33.55 18.38 37.58
N THR A 164 -34.71 17.78 37.85
CA THR A 164 -35.10 16.50 37.24
C THR A 164 -35.30 16.64 35.74
N ASN A 165 -35.97 17.70 35.27
CA ASN A 165 -36.19 17.93 33.84
C ASN A 165 -34.87 18.11 33.07
N PHE A 166 -33.94 18.89 33.62
CA PHE A 166 -32.63 19.10 33.01
C PHE A 166 -31.80 17.81 32.96
N LEU A 167 -31.73 17.06 34.07
CA LEU A 167 -31.00 15.78 34.13
C LEU A 167 -31.60 14.74 33.18
N THR A 168 -32.93 14.71 33.04
CA THR A 168 -33.61 13.80 32.10
C THR A 168 -33.28 14.16 30.65
N LYS A 169 -33.25 15.46 30.32
CA LYS A 169 -32.86 15.93 28.98
C LYS A 169 -31.40 15.63 28.66
N LEU A 170 -30.49 15.81 29.62
CA LEU A 170 -29.08 15.44 29.47
C LEU A 170 -28.91 13.94 29.20
N ARG A 171 -29.54 13.07 30.00
CA ARG A 171 -29.50 11.62 29.76
C ARG A 171 -30.04 11.25 28.37
N SER A 172 -31.13 11.88 27.93
CA SER A 172 -31.68 11.64 26.58
C SER A 172 -30.77 12.12 25.44
N LEU A 173 -29.95 13.15 25.68
CA LEU A 173 -28.98 13.65 24.70
C LEU A 173 -27.76 12.73 24.65
N GLU A 174 -27.27 12.30 25.80
CA GLU A 174 -26.18 11.33 25.94
C GLU A 174 -26.55 10.01 25.24
N GLN A 175 -27.75 9.49 25.51
CA GLN A 175 -28.24 8.29 24.85
C GLN A 175 -28.31 8.44 23.32
N ARG A 176 -28.85 9.56 22.81
CA ARG A 176 -28.91 9.81 21.35
C ARG A 176 -27.53 9.95 20.72
N PHE A 177 -26.58 10.53 21.45
CA PHE A 177 -25.20 10.64 20.98
C PHE A 177 -24.54 9.26 20.92
N ASP A 178 -24.74 8.45 21.96
CA ASP A 178 -24.23 7.08 22.03
C ASP A 178 -24.85 6.20 20.94
N GLU A 179 -26.16 6.26 20.71
CA GLU A 179 -26.86 5.54 19.63
C GLU A 179 -26.32 5.92 18.24
N LYS A 180 -26.09 7.21 17.99
CA LYS A 180 -25.50 7.65 16.71
C LYS A 180 -24.06 7.20 16.56
N ARG A 181 -23.28 7.24 17.65
CA ARG A 181 -21.88 6.81 17.66
C ARG A 181 -21.78 5.31 17.40
N THR A 182 -22.59 4.49 18.05
CA THR A 182 -22.58 3.03 17.86
C THR A 182 -23.06 2.64 16.47
N ALA A 183 -24.13 3.26 15.96
CA ALA A 183 -24.59 3.00 14.59
C ALA A 183 -23.53 3.37 13.54
N SER A 184 -22.82 4.50 13.74
CA SER A 184 -21.73 4.91 12.85
C SER A 184 -20.55 3.96 12.93
N LEU A 185 -20.19 3.52 14.14
CA LEU A 185 -19.08 2.59 14.35
C LEU A 185 -19.36 1.22 13.73
N GLN A 186 -20.56 0.69 13.93
CA GLN A 186 -21.00 -0.56 13.31
C GLN A 186 -20.90 -0.49 11.79
N LYS A 187 -21.32 0.63 11.18
CA LYS A 187 -21.18 0.83 9.74
C LYS A 187 -19.72 0.80 9.28
N VAL A 188 -18.81 1.38 10.05
CA VAL A 188 -17.37 1.35 9.75
C VAL A 188 -16.81 -0.07 9.88
N GLU A 189 -17.19 -0.80 10.93
CA GLU A 189 -16.77 -2.20 11.15
C GLU A 189 -17.24 -3.11 10.02
N GLU A 190 -18.48 -2.96 9.54
CA GLU A 190 -18.99 -3.69 8.39
C GLU A 190 -18.22 -3.38 7.10
N GLN A 191 -17.83 -2.12 6.90
CA GLN A 191 -17.00 -1.74 5.74
C GLN A 191 -15.59 -2.34 5.86
N LEU A 192 -15.01 -2.30 7.06
CA LEU A 192 -13.69 -2.87 7.32
C LEU A 192 -13.67 -4.37 7.02
N PHE A 193 -14.64 -5.12 7.54
CA PHE A 193 -14.77 -6.55 7.29
C PHE A 193 -14.91 -6.88 5.79
N ARG A 194 -15.66 -6.06 5.03
CA ARG A 194 -15.77 -6.22 3.56
C ARG A 194 -14.44 -6.01 2.85
N ILE A 195 -13.65 -5.04 3.31
CA ILE A 195 -12.33 -4.75 2.76
C ILE A 195 -11.36 -5.88 3.10
N GLU A 196 -11.33 -6.34 4.35
CA GLU A 196 -10.49 -7.46 4.79
C GLU A 196 -10.78 -8.73 3.99
N ARG A 197 -12.06 -9.10 3.83
CA ARG A 197 -12.43 -10.27 3.02
C ARG A 197 -11.99 -10.14 1.55
N LYS A 198 -12.05 -8.93 0.97
CA LYS A 198 -11.54 -8.70 -0.39
C LYS A 198 -10.02 -8.81 -0.44
N LEU A 199 -9.33 -8.28 0.56
CA LEU A 199 -7.88 -8.37 0.67
C LEU A 199 -7.43 -9.82 0.81
N ASP A 200 -8.08 -10.62 1.65
CA ASP A 200 -7.81 -12.06 1.81
C ASP A 200 -8.04 -12.82 0.50
N GLY A 201 -9.11 -12.50 -0.24
CA GLY A 201 -9.35 -13.08 -1.57
C GLY A 201 -8.23 -12.76 -2.57
N LEU A 202 -7.80 -11.50 -2.61
CA LEU A 202 -6.70 -11.06 -3.47
C LEU A 202 -5.33 -11.64 -3.04
N GLN A 203 -5.13 -11.85 -1.74
CA GLN A 203 -3.94 -12.51 -1.21
C GLN A 203 -3.95 -14.00 -1.52
N ASN A 204 -5.07 -14.69 -1.36
CA ASN A 204 -5.19 -16.10 -1.70
C ASN A 204 -4.99 -16.36 -3.21
N GLU A 205 -5.48 -15.46 -4.09
CA GLU A 205 -5.15 -15.51 -5.52
C GLU A 205 -3.66 -15.26 -5.81
N ARG A 206 -2.97 -14.48 -4.97
CA ARG A 206 -1.52 -14.27 -5.05
C ARG A 206 -0.73 -15.47 -4.53
N ASP A 207 -1.25 -16.14 -3.50
CA ASP A 207 -0.64 -17.31 -2.86
C ASP A 207 -0.81 -18.56 -3.72
N THR A 208 -1.80 -18.57 -4.63
CA THR A 208 -1.84 -19.53 -5.73
C THR A 208 -0.97 -19.08 -6.90
N CYS A 209 -0.26 -20.04 -7.46
CA CYS A 209 0.48 -19.90 -8.71
C CYS A 209 -0.41 -19.60 -9.93
N TRP A 210 -1.72 -19.81 -9.80
CA TRP A 210 -2.73 -19.52 -10.80
C TRP A 210 -3.22 -18.08 -10.68
N ARG A 211 -3.26 -17.37 -11.80
CA ARG A 211 -3.87 -16.04 -11.91
C ARG A 211 -4.85 -16.03 -13.06
N ARG A 212 -5.98 -15.36 -12.89
CA ARG A 212 -6.98 -15.20 -13.95
C ARG A 212 -6.75 -13.92 -14.72
N PHE A 213 -6.93 -14.00 -16.02
CA PHE A 213 -7.02 -12.82 -16.88
C PHE A 213 -8.02 -13.10 -17.99
N GLN A 214 -9.03 -12.25 -18.10
CA GLN A 214 -10.17 -12.44 -19.01
C GLN A 214 -10.81 -13.83 -18.82
N THR A 215 -10.91 -14.63 -19.87
CA THR A 215 -11.51 -15.97 -19.87
C THR A 215 -10.51 -17.08 -19.49
N ASN A 216 -9.22 -16.74 -19.32
CA ASN A 216 -8.15 -17.73 -19.21
C ASN A 216 -7.51 -17.72 -17.81
N SER A 217 -6.86 -18.83 -17.46
CA SER A 217 -6.08 -18.99 -16.23
C SER A 217 -4.63 -19.30 -16.56
N TYR A 218 -3.71 -18.66 -15.84
CA TYR A 218 -2.27 -18.68 -16.12
C TYR A 218 -1.50 -19.14 -14.89
N TYR A 219 -0.58 -20.09 -15.04
CA TYR A 219 0.22 -20.64 -13.95
C TYR A 219 1.69 -20.19 -14.03
N PHE A 220 2.16 -19.50 -13.00
CA PHE A 220 3.46 -18.79 -13.01
C PHE A 220 4.58 -19.43 -12.16
N CYS A 221 4.32 -20.52 -11.42
CA CYS A 221 5.28 -21.05 -10.43
C CYS A 221 6.28 -22.08 -10.96
N HIS A 222 6.36 -22.29 -12.27
CA HIS A 222 7.28 -23.28 -12.78
C HIS A 222 8.72 -22.77 -12.82
N THR A 223 9.64 -23.69 -12.56
CA THR A 223 11.07 -23.47 -12.72
C THR A 223 11.48 -23.58 -14.17
N ALA A 224 12.71 -23.13 -14.48
CA ALA A 224 13.25 -23.22 -15.83
C ALA A 224 13.37 -24.67 -16.33
N GLU A 225 12.95 -24.89 -17.57
CA GLU A 225 13.00 -26.17 -18.27
C GLU A 225 13.34 -25.99 -19.75
N LYS A 226 13.66 -27.08 -20.44
CA LYS A 226 13.72 -27.11 -21.91
C LYS A 226 12.32 -26.93 -22.50
N TRP A 227 12.22 -26.38 -23.70
CA TRP A 227 10.94 -26.03 -24.31
C TRP A 227 9.95 -27.20 -24.34
N GLU A 228 10.39 -28.37 -24.85
CA GLU A 228 9.54 -29.57 -24.94
C GLU A 228 9.12 -30.11 -23.57
N MET A 229 9.96 -29.94 -22.54
CA MET A 229 9.61 -30.34 -21.17
C MET A 229 8.65 -29.35 -20.52
N ALA A 230 8.79 -28.05 -20.79
CA ALA A 230 7.84 -27.02 -20.37
C ALA A 230 6.46 -27.28 -20.98
N ARG A 231 6.39 -27.56 -22.29
CA ARG A 231 5.16 -27.93 -23.00
C ARG A 231 4.47 -29.13 -22.35
N LYS A 232 5.22 -30.22 -22.08
CA LYS A 232 4.70 -31.41 -21.39
C LYS A 232 4.18 -31.11 -19.98
N LYS A 233 4.92 -30.33 -19.19
CA LYS A 233 4.47 -29.96 -17.84
C LYS A 233 3.17 -29.14 -17.82
N CYS A 234 2.94 -28.30 -18.83
CA CYS A 234 1.65 -27.64 -18.98
C CYS A 234 0.55 -28.64 -19.36
N ALA A 235 0.83 -29.55 -20.28
CA ALA A 235 -0.12 -30.60 -20.66
C ALA A 235 -0.53 -31.49 -19.47
N ASP A 236 0.40 -31.80 -18.56
CA ASP A 236 0.15 -32.61 -17.35
C ASP A 236 -0.88 -31.99 -16.39
N VAL A 237 -1.18 -30.69 -16.52
CA VAL A 237 -2.16 -29.96 -15.70
C VAL A 237 -3.33 -29.42 -16.52
N ASP A 238 -3.68 -30.13 -17.60
CA ASP A 238 -4.78 -29.81 -18.52
C ASP A 238 -4.70 -28.37 -19.04
N SER A 239 -3.49 -27.97 -19.45
CA SER A 239 -3.17 -26.64 -19.95
C SER A 239 -2.16 -26.72 -21.09
N HIS A 240 -1.86 -25.61 -21.74
CA HIS A 240 -0.83 -25.54 -22.78
C HIS A 240 0.23 -24.50 -22.42
N LEU A 241 1.38 -24.56 -23.09
CA LEU A 241 2.39 -23.51 -22.99
C LEU A 241 1.78 -22.20 -23.53
N LEU A 242 2.12 -21.07 -22.91
CA LEU A 242 1.50 -19.76 -23.18
C LEU A 242 1.34 -19.44 -24.67
N ILE A 243 0.10 -19.15 -25.10
CA ILE A 243 -0.20 -18.63 -26.44
C ILE A 243 -0.55 -17.16 -26.29
N ILE A 244 0.07 -16.27 -27.08
CA ILE A 244 -0.23 -14.84 -27.02
C ILE A 244 -1.21 -14.48 -28.14
N ASN A 245 -2.46 -14.26 -27.76
CA ASN A 245 -3.56 -13.88 -28.65
C ASN A 245 -3.74 -12.36 -28.76
N SER A 246 -3.19 -11.59 -27.81
CA SER A 246 -3.32 -10.13 -27.84
C SER A 246 -2.20 -9.39 -27.11
N LYS A 247 -2.01 -8.12 -27.47
CA LYS A 247 -1.10 -7.24 -26.72
C LYS A 247 -1.50 -7.12 -25.24
N LYS A 248 -2.80 -7.11 -24.92
CA LYS A 248 -3.29 -6.99 -23.53
C LYS A 248 -2.91 -8.20 -22.69
N GLU A 249 -2.99 -9.39 -23.28
CA GLU A 249 -2.55 -10.63 -22.66
C GLU A 249 -1.04 -10.64 -22.42
N GLN A 250 -0.25 -10.26 -23.43
CA GLN A 250 1.19 -10.11 -23.25
C GLN A 250 1.52 -9.13 -22.12
N ASP A 251 0.88 -7.96 -22.09
CA ASP A 251 1.10 -6.96 -21.05
C ASP A 251 0.74 -7.51 -19.65
N PHE A 252 -0.32 -8.33 -19.54
CA PHE A 252 -0.68 -9.02 -18.31
C PHE A 252 0.39 -10.03 -17.88
N VAL A 253 0.87 -10.86 -18.81
CA VAL A 253 1.93 -11.86 -18.53
C VAL A 253 3.20 -11.15 -18.09
N ILE A 254 3.63 -10.11 -18.81
CA ILE A 254 4.82 -9.32 -18.47
C ILE A 254 4.73 -8.77 -17.06
N GLN A 255 3.57 -8.29 -16.61
CA GLN A 255 3.41 -7.78 -15.24
C GLN A 255 3.58 -8.85 -14.15
N ASN A 256 3.44 -10.13 -14.49
CA ASN A 256 3.38 -11.25 -13.54
C ASN A 256 4.57 -12.23 -13.61
N ILE A 257 5.47 -12.08 -14.58
CA ILE A 257 6.72 -12.84 -14.67
C ILE A 257 7.89 -12.11 -14.00
N GLU A 258 8.87 -12.83 -13.47
CA GLU A 258 10.12 -12.27 -12.95
C GLU A 258 11.28 -12.36 -13.96
N TYR A 259 11.25 -13.38 -14.80
CA TYR A 259 12.29 -13.71 -15.77
C TYR A 259 11.67 -13.90 -17.16
N SER A 260 12.50 -13.94 -18.19
CA SER A 260 12.09 -14.35 -19.53
C SER A 260 11.50 -15.76 -19.50
N ILE A 261 10.46 -15.96 -20.30
CA ILE A 261 9.71 -17.23 -20.33
C ILE A 261 9.62 -17.81 -21.73
N TRP A 262 9.46 -19.12 -21.81
CA TRP A 262 9.03 -19.77 -23.05
C TRP A 262 7.64 -19.32 -23.47
N LEU A 263 7.47 -19.18 -24.78
CA LEU A 263 6.18 -19.16 -25.45
C LEU A 263 5.86 -20.54 -25.99
N GLY A 264 4.58 -20.86 -26.11
CA GLY A 264 4.09 -22.02 -26.83
C GLY A 264 4.23 -21.88 -28.34
N LEU A 265 5.38 -21.41 -28.83
CA LEU A 265 5.62 -21.02 -30.21
C LEU A 265 6.99 -21.54 -30.68
N ASN A 266 7.01 -22.24 -31.82
CA ASN A 266 8.20 -22.86 -32.41
C ASN A 266 8.06 -22.98 -33.94
N ASP A 267 9.17 -23.15 -34.65
CA ASP A 267 9.22 -23.45 -36.09
C ASP A 267 10.08 -24.71 -36.40
N ALA A 268 10.28 -25.58 -35.41
CA ALA A 268 11.10 -26.79 -35.51
C ALA A 268 10.64 -27.81 -36.58
N GLU A 269 9.38 -27.72 -37.03
CA GLU A 269 8.87 -28.58 -38.12
C GLU A 269 9.28 -28.05 -39.51
N GLU A 270 9.32 -26.73 -39.69
CA GLU A 270 9.61 -26.07 -40.95
C GLU A 270 10.16 -24.66 -40.66
N GLU A 271 11.46 -24.49 -40.89
CA GLU A 271 12.20 -23.25 -40.63
C GLU A 271 11.49 -22.01 -41.20
N GLY A 272 11.32 -20.98 -40.37
CA GLY A 272 10.61 -19.75 -40.71
C GLY A 272 9.07 -19.86 -40.68
N THR A 273 8.52 -21.05 -40.46
CA THR A 273 7.06 -21.28 -40.35
C THR A 273 6.64 -21.51 -38.90
N TRP A 274 6.49 -20.41 -38.18
CA TRP A 274 6.15 -20.40 -36.76
C TRP A 274 4.72 -20.85 -36.47
N ARG A 275 4.58 -21.81 -35.53
CA ARG A 275 3.30 -22.38 -35.08
C ARG A 275 3.17 -22.38 -33.57
N TRP A 276 1.96 -22.09 -33.11
CA TRP A 276 1.59 -22.23 -31.71
C TRP A 276 1.41 -23.71 -31.35
N VAL A 277 1.48 -24.04 -30.06
CA VAL A 277 1.31 -25.41 -29.53
C VAL A 277 -0.10 -25.98 -29.74
N ASP A 278 -1.09 -25.15 -30.10
CA ASP A 278 -2.42 -25.57 -30.55
C ASP A 278 -2.50 -25.88 -32.06
N GLY A 279 -1.39 -25.69 -32.79
CA GLY A 279 -1.26 -25.91 -34.23
C GLY A 279 -1.60 -24.69 -35.09
N SER A 280 -2.10 -23.61 -34.50
CA SER A 280 -2.43 -22.39 -35.24
C SER A 280 -1.17 -21.68 -35.75
N PRO A 281 -1.20 -21.09 -36.97
CA PRO A 281 -0.05 -20.37 -37.49
C PRO A 281 0.14 -19.02 -36.78
N LEU A 282 1.38 -18.56 -36.66
CA LEU A 282 1.65 -17.20 -36.19
C LEU A 282 1.28 -16.18 -37.28
N GLU A 283 0.27 -15.35 -37.02
CA GLU A 283 -0.07 -14.24 -37.94
C GLU A 283 0.88 -13.05 -37.77
N LYS A 284 1.16 -12.67 -36.51
CA LYS A 284 2.04 -11.55 -36.17
C LYS A 284 2.63 -11.74 -34.79
N GLY A 285 3.96 -11.71 -34.70
CA GLY A 285 4.68 -11.76 -33.44
C GLY A 285 5.10 -10.38 -32.90
N PHE A 286 5.45 -10.33 -31.61
CA PHE A 286 6.09 -9.17 -30.99
C PHE A 286 7.62 -9.35 -30.94
N TRP A 287 8.20 -9.78 -32.06
CA TRP A 287 9.63 -10.01 -32.22
C TRP A 287 10.44 -8.76 -31.90
N ARG A 288 11.62 -8.95 -31.30
CA ARG A 288 12.64 -7.92 -31.21
C ARG A 288 13.10 -7.54 -32.62
N GLN A 289 13.58 -6.32 -32.78
CA GLN A 289 14.21 -5.92 -34.04
C GLN A 289 15.37 -6.86 -34.37
N GLY A 290 15.28 -7.50 -35.54
CA GLY A 290 16.27 -8.46 -36.02
C GLY A 290 15.87 -9.93 -35.84
N GLU A 291 14.78 -10.20 -35.12
CA GLU A 291 14.31 -11.57 -34.83
C GLU A 291 13.04 -11.92 -35.62
N PRO A 292 12.77 -13.23 -35.83
CA PRO A 292 13.64 -14.37 -35.52
C PRO A 292 14.89 -14.40 -36.42
N SER A 293 16.05 -14.76 -35.88
CA SER A 293 17.34 -14.68 -36.58
C SER A 293 17.95 -16.04 -36.94
N ASP A 294 17.41 -17.14 -36.42
CA ASP A 294 17.90 -18.50 -36.58
C ASP A 294 19.42 -18.59 -36.28
N SER A 295 19.83 -18.01 -35.16
CA SER A 295 21.25 -17.78 -34.90
C SER A 295 22.03 -19.08 -34.62
N GLY A 296 23.29 -19.11 -35.04
CA GLY A 296 24.20 -20.23 -34.75
C GLY A 296 24.21 -21.32 -35.83
N THR A 297 24.81 -22.47 -35.52
CA THR A 297 25.05 -23.54 -36.50
C THR A 297 23.99 -24.64 -36.49
N THR A 298 23.16 -24.68 -35.46
CA THR A 298 22.13 -25.72 -35.25
C THR A 298 20.71 -25.17 -35.31
N GLY A 299 20.56 -23.88 -35.59
CA GLY A 299 19.29 -23.15 -35.62
C GLY A 299 18.63 -22.91 -34.26
N GLU A 300 17.74 -21.93 -34.21
CA GLU A 300 17.01 -21.49 -33.00
C GLU A 300 15.50 -21.62 -33.15
N ASP A 301 14.95 -22.81 -32.88
CA ASP A 301 13.57 -23.08 -33.30
C ASP A 301 12.47 -22.73 -32.26
N CYS A 302 12.81 -22.13 -31.11
CA CYS A 302 11.87 -21.96 -29.98
C CYS A 302 11.80 -20.53 -29.46
N ALA A 303 10.58 -19.98 -29.34
CA ALA A 303 10.40 -18.58 -28.95
C ALA A 303 10.38 -18.35 -27.43
N VAL A 304 11.07 -17.31 -26.99
CA VAL A 304 10.99 -16.74 -25.64
C VAL A 304 10.40 -15.34 -25.67
N LEU A 305 9.60 -15.02 -24.64
CA LEU A 305 9.20 -13.66 -24.30
C LEU A 305 10.17 -13.12 -23.26
N TYR A 306 10.87 -12.04 -23.59
CA TYR A 306 11.66 -11.30 -22.62
C TYR A 306 10.79 -10.44 -21.69
N LYS A 307 11.33 -10.15 -20.51
CA LYS A 307 10.66 -9.31 -19.50
C LYS A 307 10.37 -7.89 -20.02
N GLU A 308 11.18 -7.41 -20.96
CA GLU A 308 11.06 -6.14 -21.66
C GLU A 308 9.89 -6.12 -22.66
N GLY A 309 9.36 -7.29 -23.03
CA GLY A 309 8.13 -7.46 -23.81
C GLY A 309 8.32 -7.80 -25.29
N ASN A 310 9.56 -7.97 -25.74
CA ASN A 310 9.88 -8.43 -27.09
C ASN A 310 10.27 -9.91 -27.11
N TRP A 311 10.10 -10.55 -28.26
CA TRP A 311 10.38 -11.98 -28.43
C TRP A 311 11.75 -12.22 -29.07
N ASN A 312 12.32 -13.38 -28.79
CA ASN A 312 13.52 -13.92 -29.42
C ASN A 312 13.28 -15.39 -29.70
N ASP A 313 13.84 -15.90 -30.78
CA ASP A 313 14.03 -17.32 -31.01
C ASP A 313 15.32 -17.75 -30.32
N ILE A 314 15.34 -18.89 -29.65
CA ILE A 314 16.54 -19.45 -29.04
C ILE A 314 16.54 -20.97 -29.16
N HIS A 315 17.71 -21.60 -28.97
CA HIS A 315 17.81 -23.06 -28.94
C HIS A 315 16.82 -23.68 -27.93
N CYS A 316 15.96 -24.59 -28.40
CA CYS A 316 14.94 -25.29 -27.61
C CYS A 316 15.49 -26.05 -26.39
N ASP A 317 16.78 -26.41 -26.43
CA ASP A 317 17.51 -27.09 -25.36
C ASP A 317 17.99 -26.15 -24.23
N THR A 318 17.83 -24.84 -24.40
CA THR A 318 18.04 -23.84 -23.34
C THR A 318 17.08 -24.11 -22.18
N LYS A 319 17.45 -23.71 -20.96
CA LYS A 319 16.51 -23.72 -19.84
C LYS A 319 15.96 -22.31 -19.62
N ALA A 320 14.65 -22.15 -19.82
CA ALA A 320 13.94 -20.91 -19.50
C ALA A 320 12.70 -21.22 -18.66
N SER A 321 12.29 -20.25 -17.83
CA SER A 321 11.02 -20.31 -17.09
C SER A 321 9.84 -20.41 -18.07
N PHE A 322 8.66 -20.78 -17.58
CA PHE A 322 7.49 -20.88 -18.45
C PHE A 322 6.20 -20.62 -17.71
N VAL A 323 5.18 -20.24 -18.49
CA VAL A 323 3.81 -20.04 -18.02
C VAL A 323 2.90 -21.01 -18.76
N CYS A 324 2.04 -21.68 -18.01
CA CYS A 324 0.99 -22.50 -18.57
C CYS A 324 -0.32 -21.73 -18.62
N GLU A 325 -1.11 -21.95 -19.65
CA GLU A 325 -2.37 -21.29 -19.91
C GLU A 325 -3.47 -22.33 -20.14
N LYS A 326 -4.66 -22.09 -19.57
CA LYS A 326 -5.85 -22.86 -19.88
C LYS A 326 -7.08 -21.97 -20.01
N GLU A 327 -7.88 -22.26 -21.02
CA GLU A 327 -9.19 -21.65 -21.19
C GLU A 327 -10.16 -22.15 -20.09
N GLN A 328 -10.94 -21.24 -19.50
CA GLN A 328 -12.02 -21.65 -18.60
C GLN A 328 -13.23 -22.09 -19.43
N VAL A 329 -13.43 -23.40 -19.57
CA VAL A 329 -14.71 -23.92 -20.06
C VAL A 329 -15.74 -23.76 -18.93
N TYR A 330 -16.64 -22.77 -19.05
CA TYR A 330 -17.80 -22.68 -18.18
C TYR A 330 -18.76 -23.83 -18.52
N VAL A 331 -18.81 -24.86 -17.67
CA VAL A 331 -19.88 -25.86 -17.72
C VAL A 331 -21.14 -25.18 -17.19
N HIS A 332 -22.07 -24.86 -18.11
CA HIS A 332 -23.37 -24.29 -17.79
C HIS A 332 -24.34 -25.30 -17.19
#